data_AF-A0A812RY89-F1
#
_entry.id   AF-A0A812RY89-F1
#
_cell.length_a   1.000
_cell.length_b   1.000
_cell.length_c   1.000
_cell.angle_alpha   90.00
_cell.angle_beta   90.00
_cell.angle_gamma   90.00
#
_symmetry.space_group_name_H-M   'P 1'
#
loop_
_entity.id
_entity.type
_entity.pdbx_description
1 polymer ?
#
loop_
_entity_poly.entity_id
_entity_poly.type
_entity_poly.pdbx_seq_one_letter_code
_entity_poly.pdbx_strand_id
1 'polypeptide(L)'
;MTSVEGSLGNNAGGGKVRSDMSDVPEGFVLPSGDVQKGHKLFKKHCAQCHSVFPDNRTDSGTVYGPTLFNIYGRASGEAEIAQKNIMGARAKGLIWDDANLMRYMKNPRQTTGVNVQMNFRGIDDFQTRVDIVHYLKTLTWDNKDLVNATHRHH
;
A
#
# COMPACT_ATOMS: atom_id res chain seq x y z
N MET A 1 -0.01 -32.07 50.91
CA MET A 1 0.58 -31.31 49.80
C MET A 1 -0.09 -31.77 48.53
N THR A 2 -0.84 -30.86 47.93
CA THR A 2 -1.77 -31.01 46.81
C THR A 2 -1.07 -31.46 45.52
N SER A 3 -1.54 -32.55 44.91
CA SER A 3 -1.29 -32.83 43.49
C SER A 3 -2.55 -32.46 42.72
N VAL A 4 -2.48 -31.37 41.97
CA VAL A 4 -3.56 -30.85 41.13
C VAL A 4 -2.95 -30.62 39.74
N GLU A 5 -3.45 -31.44 38.81
CA GLU A 5 -3.81 -31.14 37.42
C GLU A 5 -2.79 -30.67 36.39
N GLY A 6 -3.01 -31.15 35.15
CA GLY A 6 -2.84 -30.32 33.97
C GLY A 6 -2.12 -30.97 32.80
N SER A 7 -2.61 -32.13 32.33
CA SER A 7 -2.21 -32.63 31.01
C SER A 7 -2.63 -31.61 29.94
N LEU A 8 -1.65 -31.23 29.14
CA LEU A 8 -1.74 -30.20 28.10
C LEU A 8 -2.90 -30.48 27.13
N GLY A 9 -3.90 -29.62 27.17
CA GLY A 9 -4.98 -29.59 26.19
C GLY A 9 -4.45 -29.18 24.82
N ASN A 10 -4.64 -30.06 23.84
CA ASN A 10 -4.53 -29.75 22.42
C ASN A 10 -5.54 -28.65 22.07
N ASN A 11 -5.05 -27.45 21.78
CA ASN A 11 -5.91 -26.39 21.25
C ASN A 11 -5.79 -26.33 19.74
N ALA A 12 -6.67 -27.09 19.08
CA ALA A 12 -6.98 -26.96 17.67
C ALA A 12 -7.72 -25.65 17.42
N GLY A 13 -6.98 -24.58 17.14
CA GLY A 13 -7.49 -23.28 16.71
C GLY A 13 -6.91 -22.89 15.36
N GLY A 14 -7.44 -23.46 14.27
CA GLY A 14 -7.02 -23.21 12.90
C GLY A 14 -7.38 -21.82 12.39
N GLY A 15 -6.72 -20.78 12.90
CA GLY A 15 -6.62 -19.50 12.22
C GLY A 15 -5.50 -19.57 11.20
N LYS A 16 -5.82 -19.55 9.90
CA LYS A 16 -4.82 -19.48 8.82
C LYS A 16 -3.85 -18.32 9.13
N VAL A 17 -2.59 -18.63 9.41
CA VAL A 17 -1.54 -17.64 9.64
C VAL A 17 -1.45 -16.78 8.37
N ARG A 18 -1.92 -15.52 8.44
CA ARG A 18 -1.98 -14.59 7.30
C ARG A 18 -0.61 -14.04 6.89
N SER A 19 0.47 -14.46 7.55
CA SER A 19 1.64 -13.62 7.80
C SER A 19 2.97 -14.13 7.23
N ASP A 20 2.98 -15.13 6.35
CA ASP A 20 4.26 -15.66 5.86
C ASP A 20 4.90 -14.79 4.75
N MET A 21 4.20 -13.78 4.22
CA MET A 21 4.65 -12.93 3.09
C MET A 21 5.20 -13.74 1.90
N SER A 22 4.89 -15.05 1.82
CA SER A 22 5.55 -16.01 0.92
C SER A 22 5.15 -15.81 -0.55
N ASP A 23 4.05 -15.08 -0.77
CA ASP A 23 3.56 -14.67 -2.09
C ASP A 23 4.36 -13.53 -2.71
N VAL A 24 5.29 -12.92 -1.96
CA VAL A 24 6.24 -11.92 -2.48
C VAL A 24 7.66 -12.35 -2.13
N PRO A 25 8.22 -13.37 -2.83
CA PRO A 25 9.57 -13.88 -2.56
C PRO A 25 10.68 -12.86 -2.87
N GLU A 26 11.92 -13.22 -2.55
CA GLU A 26 13.09 -12.51 -3.05
C GLU A 26 13.13 -12.55 -4.59
N GLY A 27 13.56 -11.46 -5.22
CA GLY A 27 13.53 -11.34 -6.69
C GLY A 27 12.13 -11.26 -7.29
N PHE A 28 11.11 -10.89 -6.49
CA PHE A 28 9.73 -10.75 -6.95
C PHE A 28 9.60 -9.87 -8.19
N VAL A 29 8.84 -10.36 -9.16
CA VAL A 29 8.42 -9.64 -10.37
C VAL A 29 6.91 -9.50 -10.33
N LEU A 30 6.41 -8.28 -10.46
CA LEU A 30 4.97 -8.03 -10.48
C LEU A 30 4.32 -8.73 -11.68
N PRO A 31 3.33 -9.62 -11.48
CA PRO A 31 2.61 -10.23 -12.58
C PRO A 31 1.74 -9.22 -13.33
N SER A 32 1.21 -9.62 -14.48
CA SER A 32 0.22 -8.81 -15.21
C SER A 32 -0.99 -8.49 -14.34
N GLY A 33 -1.52 -7.28 -14.49
CA GLY A 33 -2.72 -6.84 -13.79
C GLY A 33 -3.59 -5.94 -14.65
N ASP A 34 -4.77 -5.64 -14.14
CA ASP A 34 -5.80 -4.85 -14.82
C ASP A 34 -5.92 -3.47 -14.14
N VAL A 35 -5.45 -2.43 -14.83
CA VAL A 35 -5.47 -1.04 -14.34
C VAL A 35 -6.88 -0.55 -14.03
N GLN A 36 -7.89 -0.96 -14.81
CA GLN A 36 -9.27 -0.50 -14.63
C GLN A 36 -9.92 -1.17 -13.41
N LYS A 37 -9.64 -2.46 -13.18
CA LYS A 37 -10.00 -3.12 -11.93
C LYS A 37 -9.24 -2.53 -10.75
N GLY A 38 -7.95 -2.27 -10.92
CA GLY A 38 -7.09 -1.62 -9.93
C GLY A 38 -7.65 -0.29 -9.44
N HIS A 39 -8.14 0.56 -10.35
CA HIS A 39 -8.79 1.82 -10.02
C HIS A 39 -10.05 1.60 -9.14
N LYS A 40 -10.90 0.63 -9.49
CA LYS A 40 -12.11 0.31 -8.70
C LYS A 40 -11.74 -0.22 -7.31
N LEU A 41 -10.72 -1.07 -7.22
CA LEU A 41 -10.21 -1.62 -5.97
C LEU A 41 -9.55 -0.54 -5.10
N PHE A 42 -8.79 0.39 -5.71
CA PHE A 42 -8.25 1.56 -5.02
C PHE A 42 -9.35 2.41 -4.40
N LYS A 43 -10.43 2.69 -5.14
CA LYS A 43 -11.60 3.41 -4.61
C LYS A 43 -12.19 2.73 -3.38
N LYS A 44 -12.26 1.40 -3.40
CA LYS A 44 -12.78 0.59 -2.30
C LYS A 44 -11.86 0.56 -1.06
N HIS A 45 -10.54 0.51 -1.27
CA HIS A 45 -9.58 0.20 -0.20
C HIS A 45 -8.74 1.40 0.27
N CYS A 46 -8.56 2.43 -0.56
CA CYS A 46 -7.53 3.45 -0.36
C CYS A 46 -8.10 4.88 -0.41
N ALA A 47 -9.06 5.15 -1.30
CA ALA A 47 -9.54 6.51 -1.58
C ALA A 47 -10.25 7.21 -0.41
N GLN A 48 -10.66 6.47 0.63
CA GLN A 48 -11.21 7.08 1.85
C GLN A 48 -10.16 7.91 2.62
N CYS A 49 -8.88 7.53 2.52
CA CYS A 49 -7.81 8.16 3.29
C CYS A 49 -6.80 8.89 2.40
N HIS A 50 -6.61 8.45 1.16
CA HIS A 50 -5.54 8.92 0.30
C HIS A 50 -6.06 9.66 -0.93
N SER A 51 -5.42 10.79 -1.23
CA SER A 51 -5.57 11.49 -2.51
C SER A 51 -4.75 10.80 -3.62
N VAL A 52 -5.22 10.98 -4.86
CA VAL A 52 -4.49 10.66 -6.09
C VAL A 52 -3.95 11.89 -6.80
N PHE A 53 -4.11 13.08 -6.21
CA PHE A 53 -3.72 14.36 -6.79
C PHE A 53 -2.44 14.90 -6.16
N PRO A 54 -1.63 15.66 -6.92
CA PRO A 54 -0.31 16.10 -6.44
C PRO A 54 -0.38 17.10 -5.27
N ASP A 55 -1.42 17.92 -5.19
CA ASP A 55 -1.67 18.86 -4.09
C ASP A 55 -2.38 18.20 -2.88
N ASN A 56 -2.51 16.87 -2.91
CA ASN A 56 -3.17 16.07 -1.89
C ASN A 56 -4.66 16.40 -1.66
N ARG A 57 -5.33 17.14 -2.55
CA ARG A 57 -6.75 17.47 -2.37
C ARG A 57 -7.63 16.21 -2.47
N THR A 58 -8.82 16.27 -1.88
CA THR A 58 -9.87 15.24 -2.06
C THR A 58 -11.21 15.93 -2.32
N ASP A 59 -12.14 15.21 -2.94
CA ASP A 59 -13.48 15.75 -3.24
C ASP A 59 -14.25 16.13 -1.96
N SER A 60 -13.93 15.50 -0.82
CA SER A 60 -14.55 15.77 0.47
C SER A 60 -13.85 16.88 1.28
N GLY A 61 -12.67 17.34 0.85
CA GLY A 61 -11.84 18.30 1.58
C GLY A 61 -11.12 17.73 2.83
N THR A 62 -11.49 16.54 3.30
CA THR A 62 -10.83 15.86 4.43
C THR A 62 -9.88 14.79 3.92
N VAL A 63 -8.65 14.79 4.43
CA VAL A 63 -7.59 13.86 4.01
C VAL A 63 -6.91 13.28 5.25
N TYR A 64 -6.87 11.96 5.36
CA TYR A 64 -6.30 11.25 6.52
C TYR A 64 -4.88 10.74 6.27
N GLY A 65 -4.48 10.58 5.02
CA GLY A 65 -3.18 10.07 4.62
C GLY A 65 -2.52 10.93 3.54
N PRO A 66 -1.21 10.79 3.32
CA PRO A 66 -0.51 11.53 2.28
C PRO A 66 -1.00 11.11 0.89
N THR A 67 -0.77 11.96 -0.10
CA THR A 67 -1.07 11.66 -1.49
C THR A 67 -0.28 10.47 -2.00
N LEU A 68 -0.95 9.63 -2.79
CA LEU A 68 -0.34 8.50 -3.50
C LEU A 68 0.02 8.85 -4.94
N PHE A 69 -0.13 10.11 -5.34
CA PHE A 69 0.44 10.60 -6.59
C PHE A 69 1.96 10.49 -6.55
N ASN A 70 2.52 9.95 -7.63
CA ASN A 70 3.93 9.61 -7.83
C ASN A 70 4.51 8.74 -6.70
N ILE A 71 3.73 7.79 -6.17
CA ILE A 71 4.18 6.92 -5.08
C ILE A 71 5.24 5.92 -5.55
N TYR A 72 5.15 5.42 -6.79
CA TYR A 72 6.07 4.39 -7.29
C TYR A 72 7.50 4.94 -7.40
N GLY A 73 8.46 4.28 -6.75
CA GLY A 73 9.84 4.73 -6.64
C GLY A 73 10.09 5.82 -5.60
N ARG A 74 9.05 6.36 -4.95
CA ARG A 74 9.20 7.31 -3.82
C ARG A 74 9.67 6.56 -2.57
N ALA A 75 10.39 7.24 -1.70
CA ALA A 75 10.73 6.67 -0.41
C ALA A 75 9.58 6.77 0.60
N SER A 76 9.49 5.81 1.52
CA SER A 76 8.56 5.88 2.65
C SER A 76 8.93 7.00 3.61
N GLY A 77 7.92 7.64 4.20
CA GLY A 77 8.10 8.74 5.15
C GLY A 77 8.24 10.11 4.48
N GLU A 78 8.39 10.15 3.15
CA GLU A 78 8.32 11.38 2.38
C GLU A 78 6.86 11.71 2.03
N ALA A 79 6.37 12.82 2.57
CA ALA A 79 5.08 13.38 2.21
C ALA A 79 5.18 14.27 0.96
N GLU A 80 6.36 14.83 0.70
CA GLU A 80 6.61 15.67 -0.47
C GLU A 80 6.75 14.82 -1.74
N ILE A 81 6.16 15.31 -2.83
CA ILE A 81 6.22 14.63 -4.13
C ILE A 81 7.52 15.03 -4.82
N ALA A 82 8.50 14.13 -4.79
CA ALA A 82 9.68 14.28 -5.64
C ALA A 82 9.25 14.37 -7.13
N GLN A 83 9.75 15.37 -7.85
CA GLN A 83 9.63 15.42 -9.31
C GLN A 83 10.34 14.21 -9.94
N LYS A 84 9.95 13.86 -11.17
CA LYS A 84 10.20 12.63 -11.96
C LYS A 84 11.60 11.97 -11.94
N ASN A 85 12.62 12.52 -11.28
CA ASN A 85 13.99 12.01 -11.34
C ASN A 85 14.73 12.16 -10.00
N ILE A 86 14.31 11.45 -8.95
CA ILE A 86 15.18 11.24 -7.77
C ILE A 86 15.46 9.75 -7.61
N MET A 87 16.22 9.19 -8.55
CA MET A 87 17.02 7.98 -8.35
C MET A 87 18.33 8.31 -7.58
N GLY A 88 18.32 9.30 -6.68
CA GLY A 88 19.55 9.95 -6.19
C GLY A 88 19.63 10.31 -4.71
N ALA A 89 18.53 10.43 -3.98
CA ALA A 89 18.56 10.67 -2.54
C ALA A 89 18.19 9.40 -1.81
N ARG A 90 19.18 8.74 -1.16
CA ARG A 90 18.95 7.59 -0.28
C ARG A 90 18.18 8.06 0.95
N ALA A 91 16.86 8.16 0.83
CA ALA A 91 16.01 8.28 2.00
C ALA A 91 16.28 7.09 2.93
N LYS A 92 16.29 7.32 4.25
CA LYS A 92 16.47 6.26 5.26
C LYS A 92 15.28 5.28 5.34
N GLY A 93 14.31 5.40 4.42
CA GLY A 93 13.09 4.61 4.35
C GLY A 93 13.13 3.59 3.21
N LEU A 94 12.13 2.71 3.18
CA LEU A 94 11.97 1.74 2.09
C LEU A 94 11.54 2.46 0.79
N ILE A 95 11.96 1.94 -0.35
CA ILE A 95 11.50 2.44 -1.66
C ILE A 95 10.20 1.74 -2.04
N TRP A 96 9.21 2.50 -2.49
CA TRP A 96 7.94 1.95 -2.98
C TRP A 96 8.09 1.34 -4.37
N ASP A 97 8.67 0.15 -4.41
CA ASP A 97 8.71 -0.72 -5.59
C ASP A 97 7.56 -1.74 -5.59
N ASP A 98 7.54 -2.61 -6.60
CA ASP A 98 6.52 -3.64 -6.77
C ASP A 98 6.41 -4.54 -5.51
N ALA A 99 7.54 -5.03 -4.98
CA ALA A 99 7.55 -5.98 -3.89
C ALA A 99 7.12 -5.33 -2.57
N ASN A 100 7.60 -4.11 -2.31
CA ASN A 100 7.30 -3.38 -1.09
C ASN A 100 5.85 -2.90 -1.05
N LEU A 101 5.29 -2.44 -2.18
CA LEU A 101 3.86 -2.12 -2.26
C LEU A 101 2.99 -3.37 -2.03
N MET A 102 3.36 -4.50 -2.64
CA MET A 102 2.64 -5.77 -2.45
C MET A 102 2.67 -6.22 -0.98
N ARG A 103 3.84 -6.20 -0.31
CA ARG A 103 3.96 -6.57 1.11
C ARG A 103 3.21 -5.59 2.01
N TYR A 104 3.38 -4.29 1.79
CA TYR A 104 2.76 -3.25 2.61
C TYR A 104 1.23 -3.31 2.54
N MET A 105 0.66 -3.54 1.35
CA MET A 105 -0.79 -3.73 1.22
C MET A 105 -1.30 -5.01 1.88
N LYS A 106 -0.48 -6.06 2.02
CA LYS A 106 -0.86 -7.28 2.75
C LYS A 106 -0.87 -7.04 4.24
N ASN A 107 0.18 -6.42 4.76
CA ASN A 107 0.29 -6.09 6.18
C ASN A 107 1.26 -4.91 6.39
N PRO A 108 0.73 -3.68 6.58
CA PRO A 108 1.56 -2.49 6.78
C PRO A 108 2.47 -2.54 8.00
N ARG A 109 1.94 -3.07 9.12
CA ARG A 109 2.66 -3.15 10.41
C ARG A 109 3.82 -4.14 10.31
N GLN A 110 3.57 -5.31 9.72
CA GLN A 110 4.60 -6.32 9.54
C GLN A 110 5.69 -5.88 8.55
N THR A 111 5.31 -5.19 7.48
CA THR A 111 6.26 -4.75 6.44
C THR A 111 7.24 -3.69 6.95
N THR A 112 6.78 -2.77 7.79
CA THR A 112 7.62 -1.66 8.27
C THR A 112 8.33 -1.95 9.59
N GLY A 113 7.90 -2.97 10.33
CA GLY A 113 8.43 -3.28 11.67
C GLY A 113 8.13 -2.22 12.73
N VAL A 114 7.33 -1.20 12.39
CA VAL A 114 6.96 -0.10 13.29
C VAL A 114 5.44 0.10 13.31
N ASN A 115 4.96 0.79 14.34
CA ASN A 115 3.55 1.15 14.42
C ASN A 115 3.22 2.26 13.42
N VAL A 116 2.62 1.87 12.30
CA VAL A 116 2.04 2.82 11.34
C VAL A 116 0.69 3.34 11.84
N GLN A 117 0.42 4.62 11.58
CA GLN A 117 -0.87 5.27 11.91
C GLN A 117 -2.00 4.86 10.96
N MET A 118 -1.66 4.36 9.77
CA MET A 118 -2.63 3.87 8.80
C MET A 118 -3.43 2.71 9.39
N ASN A 119 -4.70 2.97 9.75
CA ASN A 119 -5.62 1.96 10.29
C ASN A 119 -6.15 1.05 9.17
N PHE A 120 -5.29 0.18 8.67
CA PHE A 120 -5.60 -0.71 7.55
C PHE A 120 -5.29 -2.16 7.91
N ARG A 121 -6.29 -3.03 7.74
CA ARG A 121 -6.19 -4.47 8.04
C ARG A 121 -5.31 -5.22 7.05
N GLY A 122 -5.14 -4.70 5.85
CA GLY A 122 -4.46 -5.37 4.75
C GLY A 122 -5.39 -6.14 3.81
N ILE A 123 -4.86 -6.47 2.63
CA ILE A 123 -5.52 -7.18 1.53
C ILE A 123 -4.81 -8.53 1.35
N ASP A 124 -5.50 -9.61 1.69
CA ASP A 124 -4.96 -10.97 1.56
C ASP A 124 -4.87 -11.41 0.09
N ASP A 125 -5.88 -11.06 -0.71
CA ASP A 125 -5.98 -11.45 -2.12
C ASP A 125 -4.82 -10.88 -2.93
N PHE A 126 -4.05 -11.77 -3.55
CA PHE A 126 -2.84 -11.42 -4.27
C PHE A 126 -3.14 -10.61 -5.53
N GLN A 127 -4.10 -11.06 -6.35
CA GLN A 127 -4.43 -10.37 -7.61
C GLN A 127 -5.03 -8.97 -7.36
N THR A 128 -5.83 -8.82 -6.30
CA THR A 128 -6.35 -7.51 -5.87
C THR A 128 -5.20 -6.53 -5.62
N ARG A 129 -4.15 -6.97 -4.91
CA ARG A 129 -2.97 -6.13 -4.70
C ARG A 129 -2.23 -5.85 -6.02
N VAL A 130 -2.05 -6.86 -6.88
CA VAL A 130 -1.40 -6.68 -8.19
C VAL A 130 -2.12 -5.60 -9.02
N ASP A 131 -3.44 -5.70 -9.15
CA ASP A 131 -4.25 -4.74 -9.91
C ASP A 131 -4.14 -3.33 -9.33
N ILE A 132 -4.15 -3.19 -7.99
CA ILE A 132 -3.93 -1.90 -7.32
C ILE A 132 -2.53 -1.35 -7.63
N VAL A 133 -1.47 -2.16 -7.56
CA VAL A 133 -0.10 -1.69 -7.90
C VAL A 133 -0.03 -1.18 -9.34
N HIS A 134 -0.62 -1.89 -10.30
CA HIS A 134 -0.68 -1.43 -11.69
C HIS A 134 -1.40 -0.09 -11.82
N TYR A 135 -2.50 0.11 -11.09
CA TYR A 135 -3.16 1.42 -11.04
C TYR A 135 -2.28 2.50 -10.39
N LEU A 136 -1.61 2.22 -9.26
CA LEU A 136 -0.72 3.18 -8.59
C LEU A 136 0.42 3.66 -9.50
N LYS A 137 0.95 2.78 -10.35
CA LYS A 137 1.99 3.12 -11.35
C LYS A 137 1.49 4.11 -12.42
N THR A 138 0.17 4.26 -12.59
CA THR A 138 -0.42 5.27 -13.47
C THR A 138 -0.60 6.64 -12.81
N LEU A 139 -0.42 6.75 -11.49
CA LEU A 139 -0.60 8.00 -10.76
C LEU A 139 0.66 8.87 -10.89
N THR A 140 0.95 9.36 -12.09
CA THR A 140 2.15 10.15 -12.36
C THR A 140 1.82 11.38 -13.20
N TRP A 141 2.80 12.27 -13.41
CA TRP A 141 2.62 13.43 -14.27
C TRP A 141 2.40 13.09 -15.75
N ASP A 142 2.62 11.84 -16.17
CA ASP A 142 2.30 11.38 -17.54
C ASP A 142 0.81 11.08 -17.73
N ASN A 143 0.06 10.91 -16.63
CA ASN A 143 -1.37 10.72 -16.68
C ASN A 143 -2.09 12.06 -16.81
N LYS A 144 -2.31 12.46 -18.07
CA LYS A 144 -2.95 13.73 -18.43
C LYS A 144 -4.34 13.90 -17.82
N ASP A 145 -5.08 12.83 -17.60
CA ASP A 145 -6.43 12.94 -17.02
C ASP A 145 -6.37 13.40 -15.56
N LEU A 146 -5.41 12.89 -14.78
CA LEU A 146 -5.16 13.30 -13.40
C LEU A 146 -4.57 14.70 -13.31
N VAL A 147 -3.63 15.02 -14.19
CA VAL A 147 -3.00 16.35 -14.23
C VAL A 147 -4.01 17.41 -14.67
N ASN A 148 -4.79 17.17 -15.72
CA ASN A 148 -5.79 18.13 -16.19
C ASN A 148 -6.95 18.32 -15.20
N ALA A 149 -7.32 17.28 -14.44
CA ALA A 149 -8.27 17.43 -13.35
C ALA A 149 -7.76 18.38 -12.24
N THR A 150 -6.44 18.54 -12.10
CA THR A 150 -5.80 19.50 -11.18
C THR A 150 -5.97 20.96 -11.58
N HIS A 151 -6.18 21.23 -12.86
CA HIS A 151 -6.33 22.58 -13.37
C HIS A 151 -7.79 23.04 -13.49
N ARG A 152 -8.78 22.22 -13.11
CA ARG A 152 -10.22 22.48 -13.33
C ARG A 152 -10.96 23.16 -12.17
N HIS A 153 -10.24 23.70 -11.19
CA HIS A 153 -10.84 24.45 -10.09
C HIS A 153 -10.27 25.87 -10.03
N HIS A 154 -10.81 26.73 -10.89
CA HIS A 154 -10.89 28.18 -10.71
C HIS A 154 -12.36 28.59 -10.81
#